data_AF-A0A497NVA2-F1
#
_entry.id   AF-A0A497NVA2-F1
#
_cell.length_a   1.000
_cell.length_b   1.000
_cell.length_c   1.000
_cell.angle_alpha   90.00
_cell.angle_beta   90.00
_cell.angle_gamma   90.00
#
_symmetry.space_group_name_H-M   'P 1'
#
loop_
_entity.id
_entity.type
_entity.pdbx_description
1 polymer ?
#
loop_
_entity_poly.entity_id
_entity_poly.type
_entity_poly.pdbx_seq_one_letter_code
_entity_poly.pdbx_strand_id
1 'polypeptide(L)'
;MQIKQARVIYDLRFYIYVPYIQFKYWKRFKERYPGWLSLARKHNVEKVIDVACPEFNTLEDLLEWLSDVLELTTGERNLLYLDTERRVDAK
;
A
#
# COMPACT_ATOMS: atom_id res chain seq x y z
N MET A 1 -25.67 -9.82 -30.91
CA MET A 1 -24.71 -8.98 -30.17
C MET A 1 -24.15 -9.82 -29.02
N GLN A 2 -22.89 -10.25 -29.08
CA GLN A 2 -22.29 -11.09 -28.02
C GLN A 2 -21.37 -10.25 -27.14
N ILE A 3 -21.68 -10.19 -25.85
CA ILE A 3 -20.77 -9.67 -24.84
C ILE A 3 -19.67 -10.72 -24.66
N LYS A 4 -18.44 -10.41 -25.11
CA LYS A 4 -17.31 -11.35 -25.04
C LYS A 4 -16.65 -11.44 -23.67
N GLN A 5 -16.87 -10.44 -22.79
CA GLN A 5 -16.49 -10.51 -21.39
C GLN A 5 -17.12 -9.35 -20.60
N ALA A 6 -17.70 -9.66 -19.44
CA ALA A 6 -17.98 -8.67 -18.39
C ALA A 6 -17.15 -9.08 -17.17
N ARG A 7 -16.27 -8.20 -16.70
CA ARG A 7 -15.57 -8.37 -15.42
C ARG A 7 -16.07 -7.31 -14.48
N VAL A 8 -16.65 -7.74 -13.36
CA VAL A 8 -16.76 -6.88 -12.19
C VAL A 8 -15.47 -7.07 -11.41
N ILE A 9 -14.62 -6.03 -11.39
CA ILE A 9 -13.40 -6.03 -10.58
C ILE A 9 -13.75 -5.30 -9.29
N TYR A 10 -14.00 -6.05 -8.23
CA TYR A 10 -14.20 -5.52 -6.87
C TYR A 10 -12.88 -5.44 -6.09
N ASP A 11 -11.73 -5.31 -6.75
CA ASP A 11 -10.44 -5.29 -6.04
C ASP A 11 -10.11 -3.85 -5.60
N LEU A 12 -10.87 -3.34 -4.62
CA LEU A 12 -10.62 -2.07 -3.93
C LEU A 12 -9.47 -2.21 -2.95
N ARG A 13 -8.29 -2.58 -3.44
CA ARG A 13 -7.11 -2.72 -2.61
C ARG A 13 -6.20 -1.52 -2.71
N PHE A 14 -5.67 -1.11 -1.57
CA PHE A 14 -4.72 -0.02 -1.43
C PHE A 14 -3.31 -0.58 -1.38
N TYR A 15 -2.46 -0.10 -2.29
CA TYR A 15 -1.04 -0.42 -2.35
C TYR A 15 -0.25 0.75 -2.92
N ILE A 16 1.04 0.83 -2.59
CA ILE A 16 1.92 1.86 -3.14
C ILE A 16 2.47 1.38 -4.49
N TYR A 17 2.12 2.11 -5.54
CA TYR A 17 2.64 1.90 -6.88
C TYR A 17 3.91 2.72 -7.11
N VAL A 18 4.98 2.03 -7.51
CA VAL A 18 6.27 2.59 -7.89
C VAL A 18 6.51 2.29 -9.38
N PRO A 19 6.31 3.29 -10.27
CA PRO A 19 6.44 3.10 -11.71
C PRO A 19 7.80 2.51 -12.09
N TYR A 20 7.79 1.62 -13.08
CA TYR A 20 8.97 1.04 -13.77
C TYR A 20 9.92 0.16 -12.93
N ILE A 21 9.90 0.25 -11.60
CA ILE A 21 10.86 -0.47 -10.72
C ILE A 21 10.21 -1.15 -9.51
N GLN A 22 8.89 -1.31 -9.49
CA GLN A 22 8.09 -1.93 -8.40
C GLN A 22 8.84 -3.07 -7.69
N PHE A 23 9.23 -4.12 -8.40
CA PHE A 23 9.87 -5.30 -7.82
C PHE A 23 11.24 -5.00 -7.17
N LYS A 24 12.09 -4.21 -7.84
CA LYS A 24 13.43 -3.87 -7.32
C LYS A 24 13.33 -2.97 -6.10
N TYR A 25 12.39 -2.02 -6.12
CA TYR A 25 12.14 -1.12 -5.00
C TYR A 25 11.68 -1.90 -3.77
N TRP A 26 10.61 -2.69 -3.90
CA TRP A 26 10.04 -3.43 -2.77
C TRP A 26 10.99 -4.48 -2.21
N LYS A 27 11.80 -5.12 -3.05
CA LYS A 27 12.85 -6.01 -2.56
C LYS A 27 13.82 -5.28 -1.63
N ARG A 28 14.37 -4.14 -2.07
CA ARG A 28 15.30 -3.33 -1.25
C ARG A 28 14.64 -2.76 0.01
N PHE A 29 13.39 -2.34 -0.09
CA PHE A 29 12.62 -1.88 1.06
C PHE A 29 12.51 -2.97 2.13
N LYS A 30 12.15 -4.19 1.74
CA LYS A 30 12.01 -5.33 2.65
C LYS A 30 13.35 -5.75 3.27
N GLU A 31 14.44 -5.64 2.52
CA GLU A 31 15.80 -5.86 3.02
C GLU A 31 16.21 -4.80 4.06
N ARG A 32 15.81 -3.53 3.84
CA ARG A 32 16.09 -2.41 4.76
C ARG A 32 15.26 -2.46 6.04
N TYR A 33 14.01 -2.90 5.95
CA TYR A 33 13.04 -2.89 7.04
C TYR A 33 12.51 -4.32 7.34
N PRO A 34 13.27 -5.19 8.02
CA PRO A 34 12.92 -6.60 8.18
C PRO A 34 11.61 -6.83 8.96
N GLY A 35 11.17 -5.88 9.79
CA GLY A 35 9.90 -5.92 10.51
C GLY A 35 8.66 -5.60 9.66
N TRP A 36 8.82 -5.31 8.36
CA TRP A 36 7.70 -4.88 7.50
C TRP A 36 6.52 -5.85 7.48
N LEU A 37 6.79 -7.17 7.54
CA LEU A 37 5.76 -8.19 7.41
C LEU A 37 4.98 -8.38 8.71
N SER A 38 5.64 -8.33 9.88
CA SER A 38 4.94 -8.38 11.17
C SER A 38 4.05 -7.15 11.35
N LEU A 39 4.54 -5.99 10.93
CA LEU A 39 3.76 -4.75 10.93
C LEU A 39 2.60 -4.81 9.93
N ALA A 40 2.80 -5.36 8.73
CA ALA A 40 1.71 -5.53 7.76
C ALA A 40 0.58 -6.41 8.32
N ARG A 41 0.93 -7.48 9.03
CA ARG A 41 -0.04 -8.36 9.70
C ARG A 41 -0.80 -7.67 10.84
N LYS A 42 -0.13 -6.75 11.57
CA LYS A 42 -0.76 -5.92 12.60
C LYS A 42 -1.81 -4.97 12.00
N HIS A 43 -1.57 -4.51 10.77
CA HIS A 43 -2.43 -3.56 10.05
C HIS A 43 -3.28 -4.25 8.96
N ASN A 44 -3.85 -5.41 9.27
CA ASN A 44 -4.88 -6.06 8.45
C ASN A 44 -4.50 -6.25 6.96
N VAL A 45 -3.24 -6.56 6.65
CA VAL A 45 -2.83 -6.86 5.28
C VAL A 45 -3.68 -7.97 4.68
N GLU A 46 -4.27 -7.71 3.51
CA GLU A 46 -5.11 -8.69 2.83
C GLU A 46 -4.26 -9.66 2.01
N LYS A 47 -3.25 -9.12 1.32
CA LYS A 47 -2.41 -9.92 0.44
C LYS A 47 -0.96 -9.51 0.54
N VAL A 48 -0.11 -10.52 0.75
CA VAL A 48 1.33 -10.39 0.66
C VAL A 48 1.78 -11.12 -0.60
N ILE A 49 2.25 -10.37 -1.58
CA ILE A 49 2.92 -10.93 -2.76
C ILE A 49 4.43 -10.77 -2.53
N ASP A 50 5.17 -11.88 -2.54
CA ASP A 50 6.59 -11.94 -2.13
C ASP A 50 7.46 -10.82 -2.73
N VAL A 51 7.18 -10.41 -3.95
CA VAL A 51 7.97 -9.42 -4.69
C VAL A 51 7.32 -8.03 -4.79
N ALA A 52 6.08 -7.85 -4.35
CA ALA A 52 5.35 -6.58 -4.47
C ALA A 52 5.10 -5.89 -3.12
N CYS A 53 4.51 -4.70 -3.19
CA CYS A 53 3.92 -4.02 -2.03
C CYS A 53 2.85 -4.94 -1.41
N PRO A 54 2.76 -5.03 -0.08
CA PRO A 54 1.55 -5.57 0.55
C PRO A 54 0.31 -4.77 0.13
N GLU A 55 -0.81 -5.46 -0.01
CA GLU A 55 -2.11 -4.90 -0.39
C GLU A 55 -3.05 -4.87 0.83
N PHE A 56 -3.76 -3.75 1.01
CA PHE A 56 -4.61 -3.48 2.17
C PHE A 56 -6.04 -3.17 1.75
N ASN A 57 -7.00 -3.35 2.66
CA ASN A 57 -8.42 -3.09 2.42
C ASN A 57 -8.81 -1.62 2.55
N THR A 58 -8.06 -0.86 3.35
CA THR A 58 -8.30 0.56 3.54
C THR A 58 -7.02 1.36 3.27
N LEU A 59 -7.19 2.63 2.90
CA LEU A 59 -6.07 3.55 2.80
C LEU A 59 -5.41 3.76 4.17
N GLU A 60 -6.20 3.83 5.24
CA GLU A 60 -5.72 3.99 6.62
C GLU A 60 -4.78 2.85 7.02
N ASP A 61 -5.17 1.58 6.82
CA ASP A 61 -4.32 0.42 7.10
C ASP A 61 -2.97 0.49 6.36
N LEU A 62 -2.99 0.93 5.09
CA LEU A 62 -1.76 1.12 4.30
C LEU A 62 -0.87 2.24 4.87
N LEU A 63 -1.46 3.38 5.25
CA LEU A 63 -0.71 4.53 5.76
C LEU A 63 -0.18 4.30 7.17
N GLU A 64 -0.96 3.65 8.04
CA GLU A 64 -0.52 3.22 9.37
C GLU A 64 0.61 2.19 9.29
N TRP A 65 0.48 1.20 8.38
CA TRP A 65 1.57 0.26 8.10
C TRP A 65 2.83 0.97 7.66
N LEU A 66 2.74 1.88 6.67
CA LEU A 66 3.90 2.60 6.18
C LEU A 66 4.55 3.45 7.28
N SER A 67 3.72 4.09 8.10
CA SER A 67 4.16 4.94 9.20
C SER A 67 4.92 4.14 10.26
N ASP A 68 4.41 2.98 10.65
CA ASP A 68 5.06 2.11 11.63
C ASP A 68 6.37 1.52 11.07
N VAL A 69 6.41 1.15 9.79
CA VAL A 69 7.63 0.58 9.16
C VAL A 69 8.75 1.60 9.04
N LEU A 70 8.40 2.84 8.73
CA LEU A 70 9.37 3.94 8.59
C LEU A 70 9.65 4.66 9.91
N GLU A 71 8.99 4.25 11.00
CA GLU A 71 9.07 4.90 12.31
C GLU A 71 8.77 6.41 12.25
N LEU A 72 7.77 6.77 11.44
CA LEU A 72 7.39 8.18 11.23
C LEU A 72 6.92 8.82 12.55
N THR A 73 7.37 10.05 12.77
CA THR A 73 6.85 10.90 13.84
C THR A 73 5.38 11.26 13.59
N THR A 74 4.68 11.74 14.63
CA THR A 74 3.30 12.23 14.50
C THR A 74 3.18 13.34 13.43
N GLY A 75 4.19 14.20 13.30
CA GLY A 75 4.20 15.26 12.28
C GLY A 75 4.31 14.72 10.86
N GLU A 76 5.23 13.78 10.62
CA GLU A 76 5.40 13.14 9.31
C GLU A 76 4.18 12.32 8.90
N ARG A 77 3.57 11.61 9.86
CA ARG A 77 2.32 10.89 9.65
C ARG A 77 1.20 11.83 9.21
N ASN A 78 1.01 12.96 9.91
CA ASN A 78 -0.01 13.94 9.54
C ASN A 78 0.22 14.51 8.13
N LEU A 79 1.48 14.77 7.76
CA LEU A 79 1.82 15.22 6.41
C LEU A 79 1.48 14.16 5.34
N LEU A 80 1.71 12.89 5.63
CA LEU A 80 1.36 11.78 4.75
C LEU A 80 -0.16 11.68 4.52
N TYR A 81 -0.97 11.79 5.58
CA TYR A 81 -2.43 11.82 5.47
C TYR A 81 -2.91 13.00 4.61
N LEU A 82 -2.39 14.21 4.84
CA LEU A 82 -2.79 15.40 4.08
C LEU A 82 -2.48 15.28 2.56
N ASP A 83 -1.31 14.75 2.17
CA ASP A 83 -1.01 14.58 0.74
C ASP A 83 -1.86 13.49 0.09
N THR A 84 -2.29 12.48 0.85
CA THR A 84 -3.08 11.36 0.32
C THR A 84 -4.56 11.70 0.18
N GLU A 85 -5.17 12.41 1.13
CA GLU A 85 -6.53 12.96 1.02
C GLU A 85 -6.67 13.84 -0.22
N ARG A 86 -5.73 14.77 -0.44
CA ARG A 86 -5.70 15.66 -1.61
C ARG A 86 -5.68 14.90 -2.94
N ARG A 87 -5.12 13.69 -2.98
CA ARG A 87 -5.03 12.87 -4.20
C ARG A 87 -6.26 12.00 -4.43
N VAL A 88 -7.04 11.71 -3.39
CA VAL A 88 -8.33 11.00 -3.51
C VAL A 88 -9.40 11.94 -4.08
N ASP A 89 -9.40 13.21 -3.65
CA ASP A 89 -10.35 14.22 -4.13
C ASP A 89 -10.05 14.73 -5.55
N ALA A 90 -8.85 14.48 -6.06
CA ALA A 90 -8.42 14.90 -7.40
C ALA A 90 -8.80 13.89 -8.52
N LYS A 91 -9.62 12.87 -8.20
CA LYS A 91 -10.06 11.82 -9.13
C LYS A 91 -11.48 12.03 -9.63
#